data_AF-A0A972KRT5-F1
#
_entry.id   AF-A0A972KRT5-F1
#
_cell.length_a   1.000
_cell.length_b   1.000
_cell.length_c   1.000
_cell.angle_alpha   90.00
_cell.angle_beta   90.00
_cell.angle_gamma   90.00
#
_symmetry.space_group_name_H-M   'P 1'
#
loop_
_entity.id
_entity.type
_entity.pdbx_description
1 polymer ?
#
loop_
_entity_poly.entity_id
_entity_poly.type
_entity_poly.pdbx_seq_one_letter_code
_entity_poly.pdbx_strand_id
1 'polypeptide(L)'
;MCITPDGPRGPRHEMKMGAVRLAQKTGTPLILFAVGFKKYWSLRSWDGFQIPKPWTKAIILIRCISIEELAPGDGDLEPVRRDISRRLHEMNDEALRLARAAR
;
A
#
# COMPACT_ATOMS: atom_id res chain seq x y z
N MET A 1 6.93 -4.38 -11.23
CA MET A 1 5.58 -3.91 -11.58
C MET A 1 5.01 -3.17 -10.38
N CYS A 2 4.25 -2.09 -10.59
CA CYS A 2 3.59 -1.35 -9.51
C CYS A 2 2.07 -1.43 -9.69
N ILE A 3 1.34 -1.66 -8.61
CA ILE A 3 -0.12 -1.79 -8.60
C ILE A 3 -0.68 -0.91 -7.49
N THR A 4 -1.70 -0.11 -7.79
CA THR A 4 -2.51 0.54 -6.75
C THR A 4 -3.48 -0.49 -6.16
N PRO A 5 -3.42 -0.76 -4.85
CA PRO A 5 -4.06 -1.94 -4.24
C PRO A 5 -5.59 -1.88 -4.27
N ASP A 6 -6.17 -0.69 -4.26
CA ASP A 6 -7.61 -0.40 -4.20
C ASP A 6 -8.35 -0.54 -5.54
N GLY A 7 -7.64 -0.33 -6.65
CA GLY A 7 -8.15 -0.52 -8.01
C GLY A 7 -9.29 0.44 -8.40
N PRO A 8 -9.66 0.55 -9.69
CA PRO A 8 -10.52 1.62 -10.21
C PRO A 8 -11.99 1.58 -9.77
N ARG A 9 -12.43 0.54 -9.06
CA ARG A 9 -13.84 0.29 -8.71
C ARG A 9 -14.07 -0.02 -7.22
N GLY A 10 -13.01 -0.03 -6.41
CA GLY A 10 -13.10 -0.44 -5.01
C GLY A 10 -13.36 0.75 -4.08
N PRO A 11 -13.96 0.52 -2.90
CA PRO A 11 -13.93 1.54 -1.86
C PRO A 11 -12.47 1.85 -1.52
N ARG A 12 -12.21 3.13 -1.28
CA ARG A 12 -10.91 3.63 -0.87
C ARG A 12 -10.36 2.82 0.31
N HIS A 13 -9.07 2.49 0.27
CA HIS A 13 -8.37 1.71 1.31
C HIS A 13 -8.88 0.26 1.45
N GLU A 14 -9.27 -0.39 0.36
CA GLU A 14 -9.53 -1.82 0.36
C GLU A 14 -8.68 -2.53 -0.69
N MET A 15 -7.62 -3.21 -0.23
CA MET A 15 -6.74 -3.95 -1.13
C MET A 15 -7.49 -5.08 -1.85
N LYS A 16 -7.32 -5.21 -3.17
CA LYS A 16 -7.89 -6.31 -3.96
C LYS A 16 -6.95 -7.52 -4.01
N MET A 17 -7.52 -8.70 -4.25
CA MET A 17 -6.78 -9.96 -4.33
C MET A 17 -5.70 -10.01 -5.43
N GLY A 18 -5.77 -9.14 -6.43
CA GLY A 18 -4.95 -9.21 -7.64
C GLY A 18 -3.44 -9.22 -7.35
N ALA A 19 -2.96 -8.33 -6.48
CA ALA A 19 -1.55 -8.25 -6.14
C ALA A 19 -1.04 -9.50 -5.41
N VAL A 20 -1.82 -10.02 -4.45
CA VAL A 20 -1.47 -11.22 -3.68
C VAL A 20 -1.43 -12.46 -4.59
N ARG A 21 -2.46 -12.64 -5.43
CA ARG A 21 -2.52 -13.75 -6.39
C ARG A 21 -1.41 -13.68 -7.42
N LEU A 22 -1.05 -12.49 -7.89
CA LEU A 22 0.03 -12.34 -8.85
C LEU A 22 1.37 -12.71 -8.22
N ALA A 23 1.65 -12.24 -7.01
CA ALA A 23 2.86 -12.60 -6.27
C ALA A 23 2.96 -14.12 -6.07
N GLN A 24 1.86 -14.76 -5.63
CA GLN A 24 1.78 -16.23 -5.50
C GLN A 24 2.08 -16.95 -6.83
N LYS A 25 1.37 -16.58 -7.91
CA LYS A 25 1.50 -17.25 -9.21
C LYS A 25 2.87 -17.09 -9.86
N THR A 26 3.55 -15.97 -9.58
CA THR A 26 4.86 -15.66 -10.17
C THR A 26 6.02 -16.09 -9.27
N GLY A 27 5.74 -16.49 -8.03
CA GLY A 27 6.76 -16.81 -7.04
C GLY A 27 7.61 -15.61 -6.62
N THR A 28 7.12 -14.38 -6.79
CA THR A 28 7.88 -13.16 -6.50
C THR A 28 7.46 -12.53 -5.17
N PRO A 29 8.39 -11.94 -4.40
CA PRO A 29 8.06 -11.19 -3.18
C PRO A 29 7.09 -10.02 -3.44
N LEU A 30 6.28 -9.69 -2.45
CA LEU A 30 5.41 -8.52 -2.49
C LEU A 30 6.05 -7.35 -1.74
N ILE A 31 6.26 -6.23 -2.43
CA ILE A 31 6.76 -5.00 -1.83
C ILE A 31 5.59 -4.10 -1.46
N LEU A 32 5.43 -3.82 -0.17
CA LEU A 32 4.55 -2.76 0.32
C LEU A 32 5.27 -1.43 0.25
N PHE A 33 4.56 -0.43 -0.27
CA PHE A 33 5.09 0.91 -0.49
C PHE A 33 4.07 1.92 0.02
N ALA A 34 4.46 2.71 1.02
CA ALA A 34 3.64 3.75 1.61
C ALA A 34 4.34 5.11 1.51
N VAL A 35 3.58 6.16 1.22
CA VAL A 35 4.11 7.51 1.07
C VAL A 35 3.29 8.47 1.91
N GLY A 36 3.97 9.24 2.75
CA GLY A 36 3.41 10.36 3.51
C GLY A 36 4.00 11.68 3.05
N PHE A 37 3.16 12.69 2.83
CA PHE A 37 3.59 14.03 2.46
C PHE A 37 3.34 15.02 3.60
N LYS A 38 4.31 15.91 3.89
CA LYS A 38 4.15 16.97 4.91
C LYS A 38 3.08 17.99 4.51
N LYS A 39 3.12 18.41 3.25
CA LYS A 39 2.16 19.32 2.60
C LYS A 39 1.75 18.73 1.25
N TYR A 40 0.44 18.63 1.02
CA TYR A 40 -0.14 18.13 -0.21
C TYR A 40 -1.46 18.84 -0.51
N TRP A 41 -1.90 18.78 -1.75
CA TRP A 41 -3.29 19.02 -2.13
C TRP A 41 -4.00 17.67 -2.20
N SER A 42 -5.24 17.59 -1.69
CA SER A 42 -6.09 16.43 -1.92
C SER A 42 -7.06 16.76 -3.05
N LEU A 43 -7.10 15.93 -4.08
CA LEU A 43 -8.10 16.04 -5.13
C LEU A 43 -9.48 15.60 -4.58
N ARG A 44 -10.55 16.14 -5.18
CA ARG A 44 -11.94 15.69 -4.92
C ARG A 44 -12.30 14.50 -5.83
N SER A 45 -11.38 13.55 -5.94
CA SER A 45 -11.59 12.28 -6.64
C SER A 45 -12.12 11.22 -5.66
N TRP A 46 -12.68 10.12 -6.19
CA TRP A 46 -13.25 9.04 -5.37
C TRP A 46 -12.22 8.39 -4.43
N ASP A 47 -10.94 8.39 -4.82
CA ASP A 47 -9.79 7.89 -4.06
C ASP A 47 -9.13 8.98 -3.20
N GLY A 48 -9.53 10.25 -3.37
CA GLY A 48 -8.90 11.43 -2.79
C GLY A 48 -7.38 11.45 -2.93
N PHE A 49 -6.92 11.32 -4.18
CA PHE A 49 -5.51 11.32 -4.56
C PHE A 49 -4.78 12.56 -4.03
N GLN A 50 -3.56 12.35 -3.53
CA GLN A 50 -2.75 13.39 -2.92
C GLN A 50 -1.64 13.84 -3.89
N ILE A 51 -1.62 15.13 -4.21
CA ILE A 51 -0.54 15.76 -4.99
C ILE A 51 0.40 16.47 -4.01
N PRO A 52 1.68 16.08 -3.92
CA PRO A 52 2.65 16.78 -3.08
C PRO A 52 2.80 18.24 -3.54
N LYS A 53 2.81 19.19 -2.59
CA LYS A 53 3.14 20.57 -2.91
C LYS A 53 4.64 20.66 -3.29
N PRO A 54 5.03 21.59 -4.18
CA PRO A 54 6.45 21.83 -4.47
C PRO A 54 7.29 22.00 -3.19
N TRP A 55 8.48 21.38 -3.17
CA TRP A 55 9.44 21.37 -2.05
C TRP A 55 8.92 20.80 -0.71
N THR A 56 7.81 20.07 -0.74
CA THR A 56 7.33 19.33 0.42
C THR A 56 8.26 18.16 0.77
N LYS A 57 8.34 17.80 2.05
CA LYS A 57 9.02 16.57 2.47
C LYS A 57 8.08 15.38 2.27
N ALA A 58 8.64 14.30 1.75
CA ALA A 58 7.99 13.00 1.64
C ALA A 58 8.72 11.98 2.52
N ILE A 59 7.96 11.14 3.22
CA ILE A 59 8.47 9.94 3.88
C ILE A 59 7.99 8.75 3.08
N ILE A 60 8.92 7.89 2.70
CA ILE A 60 8.64 6.65 1.98
C ILE A 60 8.98 5.50 2.93
N LEU A 61 8.02 4.62 3.15
CA LEU A 61 8.21 3.39 3.90
C LEU A 61 8.08 2.22 2.93
N ILE A 62 9.07 1.33 2.97
CA ILE A 62 9.12 0.15 2.11
C ILE A 62 9.23 -1.08 3.01
N ARG A 63 8.38 -2.08 2.78
CA ARG A 63 8.50 -3.40 3.42
C ARG A 63 8.42 -4.49 2.37
N CYS A 64 9.30 -5.47 2.50
CA CYS A 64 9.29 -6.67 1.68
C CYS A 64 8.56 -7.79 2.43
N ILE A 65 7.62 -8.45 1.76
CA ILE A 65 6.94 -9.65 2.24
C ILE A 65 7.43 -10.80 1.35
N SER A 66 8.06 -11.79 1.97
CA SER A 66 8.60 -12.94 1.23
C SER A 66 7.47 -13.83 0.72
N ILE A 67 7.78 -14.68 -0.27
CA ILE A 67 6.75 -15.55 -0.85
C ILE A 67 6.26 -16.61 0.16
N GLU A 68 7.15 -17.06 1.04
CA GLU A 68 6.87 -18.02 2.11
C GLU A 68 5.89 -17.44 3.13
N GLU A 69 5.99 -16.12 3.39
CA GLU A 69 5.07 -15.40 4.29
C GLU A 69 3.73 -15.12 3.61
N LEU A 70 3.71 -14.88 2.30
CA LEU A 70 2.48 -14.62 1.55
C LEU A 70 1.57 -15.84 1.49
N ALA A 71 2.08 -16.99 1.07
CA ALA A 71 1.29 -18.21 1.02
C ALA A 71 2.20 -19.41 0.77
N PRO A 72 2.38 -20.33 1.73
CA PRO A 72 3.18 -21.53 1.52
C PRO A 72 2.48 -22.59 0.63
N GLY A 73 1.32 -22.29 0.03
CA GLY A 73 0.57 -23.22 -0.83
C GLY A 73 -0.67 -22.62 -1.48
N ASP A 74 -1.52 -23.48 -2.06
CA ASP A 74 -2.69 -23.11 -2.89
C ASP A 74 -3.99 -22.91 -2.09
N GLY A 75 -3.89 -22.59 -0.80
CA GLY A 75 -5.03 -22.40 0.10
C GLY A 75 -5.80 -21.09 -0.10
N ASP A 76 -6.79 -20.85 0.77
CA ASP A 76 -7.51 -19.58 0.79
C ASP A 76 -6.57 -18.41 1.15
N LEU A 77 -6.46 -17.45 0.24
CA LEU A 77 -5.61 -16.28 0.36
C LEU A 77 -6.32 -15.07 0.97
N GLU A 78 -7.61 -15.16 1.28
CA GLU A 78 -8.35 -14.04 1.85
C GLU A 78 -7.82 -13.58 3.23
N PRO A 79 -7.42 -14.48 4.16
CA PRO A 79 -6.78 -14.07 5.41
C PRO A 79 -5.46 -13.33 5.18
N VAL A 80 -4.66 -13.81 4.22
CA VAL A 80 -3.40 -13.20 3.81
C VAL A 80 -3.65 -11.81 3.24
N ARG A 81 -4.59 -11.66 2.30
CA ARG A 81 -4.94 -10.37 1.72
C ARG A 81 -5.38 -9.38 2.80
N ARG A 82 -6.20 -9.81 3.75
CA ARG A 82 -6.66 -8.97 4.86
C ARG A 82 -5.50 -8.51 5.73
N ASP A 83 -4.57 -9.41 6.07
CA ASP A 83 -3.38 -9.08 6.85
C ASP A 83 -2.47 -8.08 6.12
N ILE A 84 -2.20 -8.31 4.84
CA ILE A 84 -1.39 -7.40 4.02
C ILE A 84 -2.07 -6.03 3.90
N SER A 85 -3.38 -5.99 3.68
CA SER A 85 -4.15 -4.74 3.61
C SER A 85 -4.01 -3.95 4.91
N ARG A 86 -4.11 -4.63 6.06
CA ARG A 86 -3.93 -4.01 7.38
C ARG A 86 -2.52 -3.43 7.53
N ARG A 87 -1.48 -4.22 7.23
CA ARG A 87 -0.08 -3.78 7.32
C ARG A 87 0.21 -2.59 6.41
N LEU A 88 -0.39 -2.53 5.23
CA LEU A 88 -0.25 -1.41 4.31
C LEU A 88 -0.93 -0.14 4.85
N HIS A 89 -2.10 -0.26 5.49
CA HIS A 89 -2.74 0.87 6.16
C HIS A 89 -1.90 1.40 7.32
N GLU A 90 -1.38 0.51 8.16
CA GLU A 90 -0.46 0.88 9.26
C GLU A 90 0.77 1.63 8.71
N MET A 91 1.33 1.17 7.58
CA MET A 91 2.42 1.87 6.91
C MET A 91 2.02 3.24 6.37
N ASN A 92 0.83 3.39 5.79
CA ASN A 92 0.32 4.67 5.31
C ASN A 92 0.16 5.68 6.46
N ASP A 93 -0.43 5.24 7.57
CA ASP A 93 -0.61 6.07 8.77
C ASP A 93 0.74 6.50 9.37
N GLU A 94 1.68 5.56 9.46
CA GLU A 94 3.03 5.83 9.96
C GLU A 94 3.80 6.79 9.05
N ALA A 95 3.76 6.58 7.73
CA ALA A 95 4.41 7.46 6.77
C ALA A 95 3.86 8.89 6.88
N LEU A 96 2.53 9.04 7.01
CA LEU A 96 1.90 10.34 7.20
C LEU A 96 2.29 10.99 8.53
N ARG A 97 2.32 10.23 9.62
CA ARG A 97 2.74 10.70 10.95
C ARG A 97 4.17 11.24 10.92
N LEU A 98 5.10 10.47 10.36
CA LEU A 98 6.49 10.87 10.21
C LEU A 98 6.65 12.10 9.32
N ALA A 99 5.90 12.18 8.21
CA ALA A 99 5.95 13.32 7.31
C ALA A 99 5.47 14.62 7.99
N ARG A 100 4.45 14.54 8.87
CA ARG A 100 3.97 15.67 9.67
C ARG A 100 4.97 16.10 10.74
N ALA A 101 5.72 15.16 11.31
CA ALA A 101 6.73 15.42 12.33
C ALA A 101 8.07 15.92 11.75
N ALA A 102 8.32 15.74 10.46
CA ALA A 102 9.54 16.20 9.81
C ALA A 102 9.68 17.72 9.91
N ARG A 103 10.86 18.23 10.32
CA ARG A 103 11.16 19.67 10.44
C ARG A 103 10.97 20.41 9.13
#